data_AF-A0A444S2R7-F1
#
_entry.id   AF-A0A444S2R7-F1
#
_cell.length_a   1.000
_cell.length_b   1.000
_cell.length_c   1.000
_cell.angle_alpha   90.00
_cell.angle_beta   90.00
_cell.angle_gamma   90.00
#
_symmetry.space_group_name_H-M   'P 1'
#
loop_
_entity.id
_entity.type
_entity.pdbx_description
1 polymer ?
#
loop_
_entity_poly.entity_id
_entity_poly.type
_entity_poly.pdbx_seq_one_letter_code
_entity_poly.pdbx_strand_id
1 'polypeptide(L)'
;MAELPQDLVQEIRHLEEILIVKASKLKEITNHFVSELEKGLSVEGGSIPMNPTWVMSFPDGYETGTYLALDMGGTNLRVCEITLTDKKSEFDITQSKYRMPEELKTGVSEELWEYIADCLQQFIDTHHPELPKDQKLPLGFTFSYPATQNYIDEGILQRWTKGFDIDGVEGKNVVPLLDAALKSKGVPIKLSALINDTTGTMIASAYTDTKMKIGCIFGTGCNAAYMEDCGSIPKLAHMNLPADTPMAINCEWGAFDNEHKVLPRTPYDIIIDQDSPRPGQQAFEKMIAGLYLGEIFRLVLVDVHENKPVDLFKGQDISALRKAYSLDSSFLSAIEEDPFENLSETQDLFVAKLNLNLNRAELEFVRRLAELVGTRAARLSACGVAAICKKKNYETCHVGADGSVFNKYPHFKERGALALREILDWPEKKNPTDEDPIEILAAEDGSGVGAALIAALTLKRVQQGNVAGILHPDNFK
;
A
#
# COMPACT_ATOMS: atom_id res chain seq x y z
N MET A 1 -31.34 19.17 -14.30
CA MET A 1 -30.03 19.48 -14.91
C MET A 1 -30.20 20.77 -15.67
N ALA A 2 -29.47 21.83 -15.30
CA ALA A 2 -29.34 22.97 -16.19
C ALA A 2 -28.69 22.48 -17.49
N GLU A 3 -29.05 23.03 -18.65
CA GLU A 3 -28.34 22.68 -19.88
C GLU A 3 -26.89 23.19 -19.75
N LEU A 4 -25.96 22.25 -19.53
CA LEU A 4 -24.53 22.55 -19.52
C LEU A 4 -24.15 23.20 -20.87
N PRO A 5 -23.27 24.22 -20.86
CA PRO A 5 -22.73 24.79 -22.08
C PRO A 5 -22.18 23.70 -23.02
N GLN A 6 -22.43 23.85 -24.32
CA GLN A 6 -22.15 22.77 -25.29
C GLN A 6 -20.66 22.45 -25.41
N ASP A 7 -19.80 23.45 -25.26
CA ASP A 7 -18.34 23.35 -25.15
C ASP A 7 -17.92 22.51 -23.93
N LEU A 8 -18.52 22.78 -22.77
CA LEU A 8 -18.26 22.02 -21.54
C LEU A 8 -18.74 20.57 -21.65
N VAL A 9 -19.88 20.33 -22.29
CA VAL A 9 -20.37 18.96 -22.57
C VAL A 9 -19.41 18.19 -23.49
N GLN A 10 -18.84 18.87 -24.49
CA GLN A 10 -17.84 18.25 -25.37
C GLN A 10 -16.56 17.90 -24.61
N GLU A 11 -16.10 18.79 -23.73
CA GLU A 11 -14.93 18.50 -22.89
C GLU A 11 -15.19 17.35 -21.91
N ILE A 12 -16.36 17.28 -21.28
CA ILE A 12 -16.74 16.14 -20.43
C ILE A 12 -16.67 14.84 -21.22
N ARG A 13 -17.22 14.81 -22.46
CA ARG A 13 -17.16 13.61 -23.30
C ARG A 13 -15.73 13.23 -23.66
N HIS A 14 -14.87 14.20 -23.95
CA HIS A 14 -13.46 13.93 -24.21
C HIS A 14 -12.77 13.33 -22.98
N LEU A 15 -13.01 13.89 -21.79
CA LEU A 15 -12.48 13.36 -20.53
C LEU A 15 -13.01 11.95 -20.24
N GLU A 16 -14.28 11.68 -20.51
CA GLU A 16 -14.87 10.34 -20.42
C GLU A 16 -14.16 9.35 -21.35
N GLU A 17 -13.84 9.74 -22.58
CA GLU A 17 -13.13 8.88 -23.54
C GLU A 17 -11.73 8.48 -23.07
N ILE A 18 -10.99 9.39 -22.42
CA ILE A 18 -9.59 9.14 -22.01
C ILE A 18 -9.47 8.61 -20.58
N LEU A 19 -10.43 8.86 -19.69
CA LEU A 19 -10.39 8.42 -18.29
C LEU A 19 -11.20 7.13 -18.03
N ILE A 20 -12.25 6.84 -18.80
CA ILE A 20 -13.03 5.61 -18.62
C ILE A 20 -12.28 4.41 -19.21
N VAL A 21 -11.80 3.52 -18.33
CA VAL A 21 -11.14 2.28 -18.74
C VAL A 21 -12.18 1.19 -19.00
N LYS A 22 -12.44 0.87 -20.26
CA LYS A 22 -13.43 -0.15 -20.67
C LYS A 22 -13.04 -1.57 -20.23
N ALA A 23 -14.02 -2.45 -20.06
CA ALA A 23 -13.82 -3.86 -19.66
C ALA A 23 -12.76 -4.59 -20.51
N SER A 24 -12.79 -4.42 -21.83
CA SER A 24 -11.80 -5.02 -22.74
C SER A 24 -10.37 -4.58 -22.42
N LYS A 25 -10.18 -3.30 -22.10
CA LYS A 25 -8.88 -2.74 -21.73
C LYS A 25 -8.43 -3.24 -20.35
N LEU A 26 -9.36 -3.36 -19.39
CA LEU A 26 -9.04 -3.95 -18.08
C LEU A 26 -8.54 -5.40 -18.20
N LYS A 27 -9.15 -6.20 -19.09
CA LYS A 27 -8.71 -7.58 -19.36
C LYS A 27 -7.33 -7.63 -20.02
N GLU A 28 -7.07 -6.74 -20.97
CA GLU A 28 -5.74 -6.59 -21.60
C GLU A 28 -4.67 -6.28 -20.56
N ILE A 29 -4.91 -5.25 -19.72
CA ILE A 29 -4.01 -4.85 -18.63
C ILE A 29 -3.78 -6.03 -17.69
N THR A 30 -4.86 -6.68 -17.23
CA THR A 30 -4.79 -7.80 -16.29
C THR A 30 -3.95 -8.95 -16.84
N ASN A 31 -4.13 -9.32 -18.11
CA ASN A 31 -3.36 -10.40 -18.72
C ASN A 31 -1.88 -10.04 -18.86
N HIS A 32 -1.54 -8.78 -19.20
CA HIS A 32 -0.15 -8.35 -19.20
C HIS A 32 0.44 -8.31 -17.78
N PHE A 33 -0.35 -7.89 -16.80
CA PHE A 33 0.03 -7.89 -15.39
C PHE A 33 0.40 -9.30 -14.91
N VAL A 34 -0.39 -10.33 -15.26
CA VAL A 34 -0.04 -11.74 -14.98
C VAL A 34 1.35 -12.08 -15.50
N SER A 35 1.64 -11.73 -16.77
CA SER A 35 2.95 -12.01 -17.37
C SER A 35 4.11 -11.27 -16.69
N GLU A 36 3.91 -10.03 -16.23
CA GLU A 36 4.95 -9.28 -15.53
C GLU A 36 5.14 -9.77 -14.08
N LEU A 37 4.11 -10.30 -13.42
CA LEU A 37 4.25 -11.00 -12.12
C LEU A 37 5.10 -12.26 -12.27
N GLU A 38 4.85 -13.08 -13.29
CA GLU A 38 5.64 -14.28 -13.59
C GLU A 38 7.10 -13.92 -13.92
N LYS A 39 7.28 -12.89 -14.75
CA LYS A 39 8.60 -12.38 -15.10
C LYS A 39 9.36 -11.84 -13.89
N GLY A 40 8.70 -11.16 -12.94
CA GLY A 40 9.33 -10.72 -11.69
C GLY A 40 9.83 -11.86 -10.80
N LEU A 41 9.27 -13.08 -10.93
CA LEU A 41 9.74 -14.28 -10.22
C LEU A 41 10.86 -15.03 -10.97
N SER A 42 11.08 -14.72 -12.24
CA SER A 42 12.17 -15.30 -13.05
C SER A 42 13.55 -14.86 -12.55
N VAL A 43 14.60 -15.53 -13.04
CA VAL A 43 15.99 -15.21 -12.68
C VAL A 43 16.40 -13.86 -13.26
N GLU A 44 15.97 -13.55 -14.49
CA GLU A 44 16.21 -12.29 -15.19
C GLU A 44 15.48 -11.12 -14.53
N GLY A 45 14.35 -11.39 -13.88
CA GLY A 45 13.49 -10.40 -13.26
C GLY A 45 12.68 -9.57 -14.25
N GLY A 46 11.95 -8.58 -13.73
CA GLY A 46 11.11 -7.68 -14.50
C GLY A 46 10.94 -6.33 -13.81
N SER A 47 10.05 -5.49 -14.36
CA SER A 47 9.73 -4.18 -13.76
C SER A 47 9.09 -4.34 -12.38
N ILE A 48 8.29 -5.40 -12.19
CA ILE A 48 7.72 -5.77 -10.88
C ILE A 48 8.77 -6.61 -10.10
N PRO A 49 9.24 -6.14 -8.93
CA PRO A 49 10.28 -6.83 -8.17
C PRO A 49 9.93 -8.24 -7.67
N MET A 50 8.68 -8.48 -7.22
CA MET A 50 8.21 -9.78 -6.69
C MET A 50 9.13 -10.37 -5.60
N ASN A 51 9.39 -9.60 -4.55
CA ASN A 51 10.38 -9.91 -3.51
C ASN A 51 9.92 -11.05 -2.59
N PRO A 52 10.68 -12.16 -2.46
CA PRO A 52 10.43 -13.18 -1.44
C PRO A 52 10.66 -12.60 -0.04
N THR A 53 9.73 -12.85 0.88
CA THR A 53 9.77 -12.24 2.23
C THR A 53 10.16 -13.22 3.33
N TRP A 54 10.35 -14.50 2.97
CA TRP A 54 10.69 -15.60 3.89
C TRP A 54 9.61 -15.96 4.91
N VAL A 55 8.40 -15.45 4.73
CA VAL A 55 7.19 -15.92 5.42
C VAL A 55 6.66 -17.13 4.66
N MET A 56 6.74 -18.32 5.27
CA MET A 56 6.52 -19.59 4.57
C MET A 56 5.20 -20.29 4.90
N SER A 57 4.25 -19.58 5.52
CA SER A 57 2.92 -20.12 5.82
C SER A 57 1.93 -19.00 6.08
N PHE A 58 0.65 -19.29 5.87
CA PHE A 58 -0.41 -18.52 6.50
C PHE A 58 -0.51 -18.90 7.98
N PRO A 59 -1.05 -18.01 8.82
CA PRO A 59 -1.45 -18.38 10.16
C PRO A 59 -2.64 -19.36 10.14
N ASP A 60 -2.72 -20.20 11.15
CA ASP A 60 -3.82 -21.15 11.35
C ASP A 60 -4.90 -20.64 12.33
N GLY A 61 -4.63 -19.51 12.99
CA GLY A 61 -5.51 -18.89 13.98
C GLY A 61 -5.27 -19.40 15.39
N TYR A 62 -4.32 -20.32 15.60
CA TYR A 62 -3.98 -20.90 16.90
C TYR A 62 -2.54 -20.57 17.31
N GLU A 63 -1.92 -19.59 16.67
CA GLU A 63 -0.70 -18.97 17.16
C GLU A 63 -0.92 -18.41 18.57
N THR A 64 0.06 -18.60 19.46
CA THR A 64 0.00 -18.10 20.84
C THR A 64 1.30 -17.41 21.23
N GLY A 65 1.24 -16.62 22.29
CA GLY A 65 2.39 -15.96 22.90
C GLY A 65 2.37 -14.43 22.74
N THR A 66 3.38 -13.79 23.30
CA THR A 66 3.51 -12.33 23.34
C THR A 66 4.66 -11.88 22.45
N TYR A 67 4.36 -10.96 21.54
CA TYR A 67 5.30 -10.47 20.53
C TYR A 67 5.23 -8.95 20.45
N LEU A 68 6.38 -8.31 20.28
CA LEU A 68 6.45 -6.90 19.98
C LEU A 68 6.36 -6.68 18.47
N ALA A 69 5.78 -5.56 18.08
CA ALA A 69 5.83 -5.02 16.75
C ALA A 69 6.34 -3.58 16.78
N LEU A 70 7.29 -3.29 15.92
CA LEU A 70 7.80 -1.94 15.69
C LEU A 70 7.36 -1.49 14.29
N ASP A 71 6.68 -0.36 14.22
CA ASP A 71 6.25 0.26 12.96
C ASP A 71 6.84 1.67 12.87
N MET A 72 7.78 1.82 11.92
CA MET A 72 8.50 3.07 11.70
C MET A 72 7.87 3.88 10.56
N GLY A 73 6.93 4.75 10.94
CA GLY A 73 6.31 5.72 10.04
C GLY A 73 7.14 7.00 9.83
N GLY A 74 6.64 7.86 8.93
CA GLY A 74 7.27 9.14 8.60
C GLY A 74 7.17 10.22 9.69
N THR A 75 6.16 10.13 10.56
CA THR A 75 5.83 11.14 11.57
C THR A 75 5.85 10.58 12.98
N ASN A 76 5.52 9.31 13.13
CA ASN A 76 5.46 8.63 14.41
C ASN A 76 6.10 7.25 14.27
N LEU A 77 6.81 6.86 15.32
CA LEU A 77 7.17 5.48 15.61
C LEU A 77 6.06 4.87 16.46
N ARG A 78 5.61 3.67 16.12
CA ARG A 78 4.61 2.94 16.88
C ARG A 78 5.23 1.65 17.41
N VAL A 79 5.09 1.43 18.72
CA VAL A 79 5.46 0.18 19.38
C VAL A 79 4.18 -0.47 19.86
N CYS A 80 3.97 -1.72 19.45
CA CYS A 80 2.85 -2.53 19.88
C CYS A 80 3.36 -3.79 20.57
N GLU A 81 2.65 -4.23 21.58
CA GLU A 81 2.68 -5.59 22.09
C GLU A 81 1.39 -6.28 21.69
N ILE A 82 1.54 -7.45 21.07
CA ILE A 82 0.44 -8.29 20.64
C ILE A 82 0.54 -9.57 21.46
N THR A 83 -0.52 -9.84 22.22
CA THR A 83 -0.69 -11.13 22.92
C THR A 83 -1.68 -11.97 22.13
N LEU A 84 -1.18 -13.02 21.48
CA LEU A 84 -1.99 -14.02 20.79
C LEU A 84 -2.50 -15.01 21.84
N THR A 85 -3.82 -15.09 22.00
CA THR A 85 -4.44 -15.83 23.11
C THR A 85 -4.66 -17.30 22.74
N ASP A 86 -5.04 -18.13 23.72
CA ASP A 86 -5.40 -19.53 23.46
C ASP A 86 -6.73 -19.68 22.69
N LYS A 87 -7.50 -18.59 22.49
CA LYS A 87 -8.71 -18.64 21.68
C LYS A 87 -8.38 -18.36 20.22
N LYS A 88 -9.02 -19.15 19.34
CA LYS A 88 -8.79 -19.06 17.90
C LYS A 88 -9.01 -17.64 17.39
N SER A 89 -8.02 -17.12 16.67
CA SER A 89 -8.07 -15.82 15.98
C SER A 89 -8.24 -14.61 16.90
N GLU A 90 -8.07 -14.77 18.23
CA GLU A 90 -8.16 -13.70 19.22
C GLU A 90 -6.76 -13.15 19.54
N PHE A 91 -6.66 -11.84 19.74
CA PHE A 91 -5.44 -11.17 20.17
C PHE A 91 -5.78 -9.92 21.00
N ASP A 92 -4.88 -9.57 21.92
CA ASP A 92 -4.91 -8.31 22.66
C ASP A 92 -3.77 -7.39 22.20
N ILE A 93 -4.02 -6.08 22.14
CA ILE A 93 -3.02 -5.09 21.73
C ILE A 93 -2.81 -4.06 22.83
N THR A 94 -1.55 -3.88 23.23
CA THR A 94 -1.09 -2.69 23.96
C THR A 94 -0.17 -1.89 23.04
N GLN A 95 -0.38 -0.58 22.88
CA GLN A 95 0.44 0.22 21.96
C GLN A 95 0.78 1.60 22.52
N SER A 96 1.95 2.08 22.13
CA SER A 96 2.39 3.46 22.35
C SER A 96 2.86 4.09 21.04
N LYS A 97 2.61 5.39 20.89
CA LYS A 97 3.06 6.19 19.75
C LYS A 97 4.06 7.24 20.23
N TYR A 98 5.21 7.28 19.57
CA TYR A 98 6.29 8.21 19.84
C TYR A 98 6.44 9.10 18.62
N ARG A 99 6.35 10.42 18.81
CA ARG A 99 6.54 11.37 17.71
C ARG A 99 7.98 11.30 17.24
N MET A 100 8.22 11.18 15.94
CA MET A 100 9.57 11.25 15.39
C MET A 100 10.03 12.71 15.43
N PRO A 101 11.14 13.05 16.11
CA PRO A 101 11.75 14.38 16.00
C PRO A 101 12.13 14.65 14.55
N GLU A 102 11.89 15.88 14.07
CA GLU A 102 12.16 16.22 12.67
C GLU A 102 13.68 16.24 12.40
N GLU A 103 14.47 16.60 13.40
CA GLU A 103 15.93 16.66 13.33
C GLU A 103 16.55 15.29 13.08
N LEU A 104 15.92 14.21 13.54
CA LEU A 104 16.40 12.84 13.32
C LEU A 104 16.27 12.41 11.86
N LYS A 105 15.36 13.00 11.09
CA LYS A 105 15.16 12.62 9.68
C LYS A 105 16.34 12.98 8.81
N THR A 106 17.11 14.00 9.20
CA THR A 106 18.32 14.47 8.52
C THR A 106 19.55 14.39 9.44
N GLY A 107 19.45 13.61 10.52
CA GLY A 107 20.50 13.47 11.52
C GLY A 107 21.52 12.41 11.13
N VAL A 108 22.24 11.89 12.14
CA VAL A 108 23.17 10.77 11.94
C VAL A 108 22.49 9.43 12.25
N SER A 109 22.98 8.37 11.61
CA SER A 109 22.42 7.02 11.75
C SER A 109 22.30 6.57 13.20
N GLU A 110 23.33 6.78 14.01
CA GLU A 110 23.39 6.35 15.41
C GLU A 110 22.24 6.96 16.24
N GLU A 111 21.96 8.25 16.07
CA GLU A 111 20.91 8.97 16.81
C GLU A 111 19.51 8.40 16.51
N LEU A 112 19.25 8.01 15.26
CA LEU A 112 17.98 7.37 14.89
C LEU A 112 17.79 6.04 15.64
N TRP A 113 18.80 5.16 15.61
CA TRP A 113 18.69 3.84 16.22
C TRP A 113 18.69 3.91 17.75
N GLU A 114 19.44 4.85 18.33
CA GLU A 114 19.39 5.15 19.77
C GLU A 114 18.01 5.64 20.19
N TYR A 115 17.39 6.54 19.42
CA TYR A 115 16.04 7.01 19.69
C TYR A 115 15.00 5.89 19.63
N ILE A 116 15.08 5.02 18.62
CA ILE A 116 14.20 3.84 18.50
C ILE A 116 14.39 2.91 19.71
N ALA A 117 15.64 2.67 20.12
CA ALA A 117 15.95 1.86 21.29
C ALA A 117 15.44 2.50 22.60
N ASP A 118 15.48 3.82 22.74
CA ASP A 118 14.89 4.56 23.87
C ASP A 118 13.37 4.41 23.93
N CYS A 119 12.68 4.52 22.77
CA CYS A 119 11.24 4.31 22.70
C CYS A 119 10.86 2.88 23.12
N LEU A 120 11.61 1.89 22.65
CA LEU A 120 11.41 0.49 23.01
C LEU A 120 11.69 0.26 24.51
N GLN A 121 12.77 0.80 25.06
CA GLN A 121 13.08 0.71 26.49
C GLN A 121 11.96 1.34 27.33
N GLN A 122 11.49 2.53 26.96
CA GLN A 122 10.39 3.20 27.66
C GLN A 122 9.10 2.36 27.64
N PHE A 123 8.81 1.71 26.50
CA PHE A 123 7.66 0.80 26.40
C PHE A 123 7.79 -0.39 27.36
N ILE A 124 8.96 -1.04 27.39
CA ILE A 124 9.23 -2.16 28.30
C ILE A 124 9.17 -1.73 29.76
N ASP A 125 9.78 -0.62 30.15
CA ASP A 125 9.75 -0.13 31.53
C ASP A 125 8.33 0.18 32.02
N THR A 126 7.47 0.62 31.09
CA THR A 126 6.07 0.97 31.41
C THR A 126 5.18 -0.26 31.53
N HIS A 127 5.32 -1.23 30.62
CA HIS A 127 4.39 -2.35 30.50
C HIS A 127 4.91 -3.66 31.11
N HIS A 128 6.23 -3.80 31.27
CA HIS A 128 6.92 -4.98 31.80
C HIS A 128 8.02 -4.63 32.82
N PRO A 129 7.72 -3.89 33.90
CA PRO A 129 8.72 -3.48 34.89
C PRO A 129 9.40 -4.66 35.61
N GLU A 130 8.79 -5.85 35.58
CA GLU A 130 9.29 -7.06 36.22
C GLU A 130 9.90 -8.07 35.23
N LEU A 131 10.11 -7.70 33.95
CA LEU A 131 10.67 -8.60 32.95
C LEU A 131 12.07 -9.08 33.38
N PRO A 132 12.32 -10.40 33.46
CA PRO A 132 13.65 -10.92 33.74
C PRO A 132 14.65 -10.46 32.68
N LYS A 133 15.85 -10.05 33.11
CA LYS A 133 16.89 -9.53 32.18
C LYS A 133 17.37 -10.56 31.15
N ASP A 134 17.21 -11.84 31.45
CA ASP A 134 17.55 -12.96 30.58
C ASP A 134 16.42 -13.34 29.62
N GLN A 135 15.18 -12.93 29.90
CA GLN A 135 14.04 -13.14 29.00
C GLN A 135 14.00 -12.05 27.93
N LYS A 136 14.15 -12.45 26.66
CA LYS A 136 14.08 -11.53 25.52
C LYS A 136 12.73 -11.64 24.83
N LEU A 137 12.11 -10.49 24.59
CA LEU A 137 10.86 -10.42 23.84
C LEU A 137 11.14 -10.43 22.32
N PRO A 138 10.43 -11.26 21.54
CA PRO A 138 10.58 -11.30 20.10
C PRO A 138 9.93 -10.09 19.44
N LEU A 139 10.62 -9.51 18.46
CA LEU A 139 10.19 -8.30 17.74
C LEU A 139 10.00 -8.58 16.24
N GLY A 140 8.82 -8.26 15.72
CA GLY A 140 8.61 -8.02 14.30
C GLY A 140 8.82 -6.53 13.98
N PHE A 141 9.69 -6.21 13.03
CA PHE A 141 9.95 -4.84 12.61
C PHE A 141 9.33 -4.58 11.23
N THR A 142 8.21 -3.86 11.21
CA THR A 142 7.66 -3.30 9.97
C THR A 142 8.49 -2.10 9.54
N PHE A 143 9.30 -2.31 8.51
CA PHE A 143 10.16 -1.29 7.93
C PHE A 143 9.62 -0.88 6.56
N SER A 144 8.63 0.01 6.57
CA SER A 144 7.94 0.49 5.35
C SER A 144 8.78 1.50 4.55
N TYR A 145 10.01 1.11 4.20
CA TYR A 145 10.89 1.79 3.26
C TYR A 145 11.29 0.79 2.18
N PRO A 146 11.65 1.24 0.96
CA PRO A 146 12.17 0.34 -0.06
C PRO A 146 13.40 -0.41 0.48
N ALA A 147 13.26 -1.71 0.68
CA ALA A 147 14.31 -2.57 1.21
C ALA A 147 14.39 -3.87 0.41
N THR A 148 15.61 -4.38 0.20
CA THR A 148 15.81 -5.75 -0.30
C THR A 148 16.10 -6.66 0.87
N GLN A 149 15.64 -7.90 0.75
CA GLN A 149 15.63 -8.85 1.85
C GLN A 149 15.99 -10.25 1.34
N ASN A 150 17.19 -10.74 1.67
CA ASN A 150 17.57 -12.11 1.34
C ASN A 150 17.29 -13.10 2.47
N TYR A 151 16.92 -12.60 3.66
CA TYR A 151 16.60 -13.38 4.85
C TYR A 151 15.53 -12.67 5.67
N ILE A 152 14.73 -13.38 6.47
CA ILE A 152 13.65 -12.76 7.25
C ILE A 152 14.16 -11.75 8.28
N ASP A 153 15.39 -11.92 8.77
CA ASP A 153 16.08 -11.07 9.75
C ASP A 153 17.13 -10.16 9.11
N GLU A 154 16.90 -9.75 7.86
CA GLU A 154 17.69 -8.79 7.10
C GLU A 154 16.79 -7.72 6.46
N GLY A 155 17.25 -6.47 6.43
CA GLY A 155 16.62 -5.43 5.63
C GLY A 155 17.67 -4.47 5.10
N ILE A 156 18.04 -4.59 3.83
CA ILE A 156 18.99 -3.68 3.18
C ILE A 156 18.21 -2.51 2.61
N LEU A 157 18.28 -1.35 3.28
CA LEU A 157 17.62 -0.14 2.84
C LEU A 157 18.13 0.23 1.44
N GLN A 158 17.23 0.35 0.47
CA GLN A 158 17.61 0.78 -0.88
C GLN A 158 17.73 2.29 -0.98
N ARG A 159 16.77 2.99 -0.37
CA ARG A 159 16.73 4.44 -0.28
C ARG A 159 15.74 4.91 0.75
N TRP A 160 16.01 6.06 1.34
CA TRP A 160 15.06 6.75 2.17
C TRP A 160 13.88 7.31 1.36
N THR A 161 12.76 7.44 2.06
CA THR A 161 11.52 8.08 1.59
C THR A 161 10.90 8.83 2.77
N LYS A 162 9.72 9.44 2.60
CA LYS A 162 8.96 10.07 3.70
C LYS A 162 9.72 11.20 4.43
N GLY A 163 10.64 11.85 3.74
CA GLY A 163 11.44 12.98 4.26
C GLY A 163 12.68 12.58 5.06
N PHE A 164 13.00 11.28 5.15
CA PHE A 164 14.28 10.82 5.69
C PHE A 164 15.40 11.03 4.68
N ASP A 165 16.57 11.40 5.18
CA ASP A 165 17.81 11.61 4.45
C ASP A 165 18.99 11.47 5.44
N ILE A 166 19.25 10.23 5.86
CA ILE A 166 20.26 9.89 6.87
C ILE A 166 21.43 9.19 6.20
N ASP A 167 22.58 9.86 6.22
CA ASP A 167 23.82 9.36 5.65
C ASP A 167 24.24 8.02 6.26
N GLY A 168 24.72 7.12 5.39
CA GLY A 168 25.32 5.87 5.82
C GLY A 168 24.34 4.78 6.24
N VAL A 169 23.03 4.90 5.96
CA VAL A 169 22.05 3.81 6.14
C VAL A 169 21.66 3.17 4.80
N GLU A 170 21.51 3.96 3.73
CA GLU A 170 21.22 3.42 2.40
C GLU A 170 22.31 2.44 1.94
N GLY A 171 21.89 1.33 1.33
CA GLY A 171 22.74 0.21 0.94
C GLY A 171 23.21 -0.69 2.10
N LYS A 172 22.82 -0.42 3.35
CA LYS A 172 23.20 -1.23 4.52
C LYS A 172 22.02 -2.01 5.09
N ASN A 173 22.34 -3.15 5.70
CA ASN A 173 21.39 -3.90 6.52
C ASN A 173 21.11 -3.10 7.81
N VAL A 174 19.84 -2.74 8.02
CA VAL A 174 19.40 -1.94 9.18
C VAL A 174 19.32 -2.77 10.47
N VAL A 175 19.21 -4.09 10.36
CA VAL A 175 19.05 -4.99 11.51
C VAL A 175 20.24 -4.90 12.46
N PRO A 176 21.52 -5.01 12.02
CA PRO A 176 22.66 -4.83 12.91
C PRO A 176 22.73 -3.46 13.60
N LEU A 177 22.22 -2.40 12.96
CA LEU A 177 22.23 -1.04 13.52
C LEU A 177 21.25 -0.95 14.69
N LEU A 178 20.03 -1.46 14.52
CA LEU A 178 19.05 -1.59 15.60
C LEU A 178 19.58 -2.52 16.72
N ASP A 179 20.14 -3.68 16.37
CA ASP A 179 20.64 -4.66 17.33
C ASP A 179 21.78 -4.08 18.18
N ALA A 180 22.62 -3.21 17.63
CA ALA A 180 23.68 -2.50 18.35
C ALA A 180 23.10 -1.49 19.36
N ALA A 181 22.11 -0.69 18.97
CA ALA A 181 21.45 0.27 19.84
C ALA A 181 20.67 -0.39 20.98
N LEU A 182 20.00 -1.52 20.71
CA LEU A 182 19.33 -2.30 21.75
C LEU A 182 20.33 -2.87 22.77
N LYS A 183 21.46 -3.40 22.29
CA LYS A 183 22.52 -3.95 23.16
C LYS A 183 23.19 -2.88 24.02
N SER A 184 23.46 -1.68 23.48
CA SER A 184 24.13 -0.62 24.23
C SER A 184 23.29 -0.13 25.41
N LYS A 185 21.96 -0.16 25.28
CA LYS A 185 21.00 0.21 26.33
C LYS A 185 20.55 -0.97 27.20
N GLY A 186 20.88 -2.21 26.82
CA GLY A 186 20.48 -3.41 27.54
C GLY A 186 18.99 -3.75 27.41
N VAL A 187 18.35 -3.30 26.32
CA VAL A 187 16.93 -3.55 26.07
C VAL A 187 16.71 -5.06 25.80
N PRO A 188 15.83 -5.76 26.54
CA PRO A 188 15.65 -7.21 26.44
C PRO A 188 14.77 -7.59 25.25
N ILE A 189 15.17 -7.20 24.04
CA ILE A 189 14.44 -7.44 22.80
C ILE A 189 15.33 -8.19 21.81
N LYS A 190 14.72 -9.05 21.00
CA LYS A 190 15.38 -9.71 19.89
C LYS A 190 14.55 -9.62 18.62
N LEU A 191 15.17 -9.17 17.53
CA LEU A 191 14.50 -9.15 16.24
C LEU A 191 14.29 -10.58 15.73
N SER A 192 13.04 -10.90 15.40
CA SER A 192 12.62 -12.17 14.81
C SER A 192 12.30 -12.05 13.32
N ALA A 193 11.83 -10.87 12.88
CA ALA A 193 11.51 -10.63 11.49
C ALA A 193 11.58 -9.14 11.16
N LEU A 194 12.06 -8.80 9.97
CA LEU A 194 11.86 -7.51 9.32
C LEU A 194 10.89 -7.72 8.15
N ILE A 195 9.87 -6.87 8.03
CA ILE A 195 8.80 -7.06 7.05
C ILE A 195 8.42 -5.77 6.33
N ASN A 196 7.79 -5.93 5.18
CA ASN A 196 6.98 -4.90 4.56
C ASN A 196 5.55 -4.92 5.14
N ASP A 197 4.95 -3.73 5.29
CA ASP A 197 3.59 -3.55 5.79
C ASP A 197 2.56 -4.41 5.04
N THR A 198 2.67 -4.51 3.72
CA THR A 198 1.71 -5.22 2.87
C THR A 198 1.72 -6.72 3.13
N THR A 199 2.89 -7.30 3.42
CA THR A 199 3.00 -8.71 3.86
C THR A 199 2.37 -8.88 5.24
N GLY A 200 2.61 -7.94 6.15
CA GLY A 200 1.93 -7.90 7.43
C GLY A 200 0.40 -7.83 7.29
N THR A 201 -0.12 -6.98 6.41
CA THR A 201 -1.55 -6.82 6.13
C THR A 201 -2.19 -8.13 5.68
N MET A 202 -1.52 -8.86 4.78
CA MET A 202 -1.98 -10.17 4.34
C MET A 202 -2.05 -11.16 5.51
N ILE A 203 -0.98 -11.25 6.31
CA ILE A 203 -0.88 -12.23 7.41
C ILE A 203 -1.85 -11.91 8.54
N ALA A 204 -1.95 -10.64 8.95
CA ALA A 204 -2.90 -10.18 9.97
C ALA A 204 -4.35 -10.50 9.58
N SER A 205 -4.73 -10.18 8.34
CA SER A 205 -6.09 -10.43 7.86
C SER A 205 -6.36 -11.94 7.74
N ALA A 206 -5.37 -12.73 7.34
CA ALA A 206 -5.50 -14.19 7.25
C ALA A 206 -5.65 -14.88 8.62
N TYR A 207 -5.19 -14.24 9.70
CA TYR A 207 -5.37 -14.76 11.06
C TYR A 207 -6.83 -14.69 11.51
N THR A 208 -7.54 -13.61 11.18
CA THR A 208 -8.96 -13.42 11.52
C THR A 208 -9.90 -14.04 10.48
N ASP A 209 -9.46 -14.12 9.23
CA ASP A 209 -10.21 -14.72 8.12
C ASP A 209 -9.33 -15.57 7.20
N THR A 210 -9.44 -16.89 7.34
CA THR A 210 -8.67 -17.88 6.56
C THR A 210 -8.95 -17.86 5.05
N LYS A 211 -10.01 -17.18 4.58
CA LYS A 211 -10.27 -16.96 3.14
C LYS A 211 -9.38 -15.87 2.55
N MET A 212 -8.72 -15.05 3.37
CA MET A 212 -7.77 -14.03 2.91
C MET A 212 -6.56 -14.68 2.24
N LYS A 213 -6.30 -14.31 0.98
CA LYS A 213 -5.15 -14.83 0.21
C LYS A 213 -4.22 -13.73 -0.31
N ILE A 214 -4.68 -12.48 -0.30
CA ILE A 214 -3.97 -11.33 -0.84
C ILE A 214 -4.10 -10.18 0.17
N GLY A 215 -2.99 -9.51 0.46
CA GLY A 215 -2.95 -8.22 1.15
C GLY A 215 -2.66 -7.10 0.17
N CYS A 216 -3.38 -5.99 0.24
CA CYS A 216 -3.22 -4.84 -0.63
C CYS A 216 -3.11 -3.55 0.19
N ILE A 217 -2.32 -2.61 -0.30
CA ILE A 217 -2.31 -1.22 0.17
C ILE A 217 -2.78 -0.33 -0.98
N PHE A 218 -3.82 0.45 -0.74
CA PHE A 218 -4.32 1.50 -1.63
C PHE A 218 -4.43 2.81 -0.82
N GLY A 219 -3.32 3.54 -0.73
CA GLY A 219 -3.19 4.75 0.09
C GLY A 219 -2.40 5.83 -0.65
N THR A 220 -1.44 6.46 0.04
CA THR A 220 -0.50 7.41 -0.59
C THR A 220 0.30 6.75 -1.71
N GLY A 221 0.67 5.48 -1.54
CA GLY A 221 1.22 4.60 -2.57
C GLY A 221 0.31 3.38 -2.80
N CYS A 222 0.78 2.42 -3.58
CA CYS A 222 0.08 1.15 -3.75
C CYS A 222 1.02 -0.06 -3.72
N ASN A 223 0.55 -1.17 -3.14
CA ASN A 223 1.32 -2.42 -3.11
C ASN A 223 0.40 -3.64 -2.92
N ALA A 224 0.93 -4.84 -3.18
CA ALA A 224 0.29 -6.10 -2.82
C ALA A 224 1.27 -7.15 -2.35
N ALA A 225 0.75 -8.08 -1.56
CA ALA A 225 1.42 -9.30 -1.17
C ALA A 225 0.47 -10.50 -1.32
N TYR A 226 1.01 -11.65 -1.70
CA TYR A 226 0.27 -12.92 -1.78
C TYR A 226 1.20 -14.09 -1.48
N MET A 227 0.66 -15.28 -1.27
CA MET A 227 1.43 -16.50 -1.08
C MET A 227 1.67 -17.21 -2.43
N GLU A 228 2.94 -17.46 -2.75
CA GLU A 228 3.36 -18.26 -3.90
C GLU A 228 3.98 -19.59 -3.43
N ASP A 229 4.07 -20.58 -4.33
CA ASP A 229 4.76 -21.84 -4.08
C ASP A 229 6.21 -21.74 -4.55
N CYS A 230 7.18 -22.21 -3.76
CA CYS A 230 8.61 -22.09 -4.08
C CYS A 230 8.98 -22.69 -5.45
N GLY A 231 8.26 -23.73 -5.90
CA GLY A 231 8.43 -24.31 -7.23
C GLY A 231 8.09 -23.36 -8.39
N SER A 232 7.32 -22.31 -8.12
CA SER A 232 6.95 -21.24 -9.05
C SER A 232 7.82 -19.99 -8.92
N ILE A 233 8.94 -20.07 -8.19
CA ILE A 233 9.89 -18.96 -7.97
C ILE A 233 11.29 -19.33 -8.52
N PRO A 234 11.51 -19.28 -9.85
CA PRO A 234 12.80 -19.66 -10.45
C PRO A 234 14.01 -18.97 -9.84
N LYS A 235 13.91 -17.70 -9.43
CA LYS A 235 15.02 -16.98 -8.78
C LYS A 235 15.46 -17.55 -7.42
N LEU A 236 14.63 -18.37 -6.78
CA LEU A 236 14.96 -19.09 -5.55
C LEU A 236 15.31 -20.57 -5.78
N ALA A 237 15.36 -21.06 -7.03
CA ALA A 237 15.61 -22.48 -7.31
C ALA A 237 16.92 -23.01 -6.69
N HIS A 238 17.95 -22.15 -6.58
CA HIS A 238 19.24 -22.49 -5.97
C HIS A 238 19.15 -22.85 -4.47
N MET A 239 18.07 -22.46 -3.79
CA MET A 239 17.84 -22.77 -2.37
C MET A 239 17.35 -24.22 -2.16
N ASN A 240 16.94 -24.93 -3.22
CA ASN A 240 16.46 -26.32 -3.17
C ASN A 240 15.35 -26.56 -2.12
N LEU A 241 14.45 -25.60 -1.95
CA LEU A 241 13.26 -25.75 -1.09
C LEU A 241 12.24 -26.70 -1.75
N PRO A 242 11.44 -27.44 -0.97
CA PRO A 242 10.34 -28.24 -1.53
C PRO A 242 9.41 -27.37 -2.39
N ALA A 243 8.97 -27.89 -3.54
CA ALA A 243 8.25 -27.10 -4.54
C ALA A 243 6.91 -26.55 -4.04
N ASP A 244 6.27 -27.25 -3.10
CA ASP A 244 5.02 -26.90 -2.42
C ASP A 244 5.22 -26.03 -1.17
N THR A 245 6.46 -25.65 -0.85
CA THR A 245 6.73 -24.74 0.28
C THR A 245 6.13 -23.37 -0.03
N PRO A 246 5.23 -22.85 0.81
CA PRO A 246 4.69 -21.51 0.62
C PRO A 246 5.79 -20.46 0.80
N MET A 247 5.67 -19.35 0.11
CA MET A 247 6.52 -18.17 0.23
C MET A 247 5.69 -16.94 -0.04
N ALA A 248 5.53 -16.08 0.96
CA ALA A 248 4.90 -14.80 0.73
C ALA A 248 5.79 -13.94 -0.18
N ILE A 249 5.16 -13.31 -1.15
CA ILE A 249 5.79 -12.39 -2.09
C ILE A 249 5.27 -11.00 -1.79
N ASN A 250 6.17 -10.05 -1.55
CA ASN A 250 5.89 -8.64 -1.64
C ASN A 250 6.08 -8.21 -3.11
N CYS A 251 4.99 -7.86 -3.80
CA CYS A 251 5.04 -7.61 -5.23
C CYS A 251 5.82 -6.34 -5.58
N GLU A 252 5.70 -5.27 -4.79
CA GLU A 252 6.12 -3.91 -5.16
C GLU A 252 5.54 -3.50 -6.53
N TRP A 253 4.24 -3.79 -6.71
CA TRP A 253 3.57 -3.72 -8.02
C TRP A 253 3.33 -2.31 -8.55
N GLY A 254 3.69 -1.26 -7.79
CA GLY A 254 3.61 0.12 -8.25
C GLY A 254 4.45 0.37 -9.50
N ALA A 255 5.50 -0.44 -9.69
CA ALA A 255 6.39 -0.43 -10.85
C ALA A 255 5.85 -1.17 -12.09
N PHE A 256 4.65 -1.75 -12.03
CA PHE A 256 4.03 -2.39 -13.19
C PHE A 256 3.93 -1.43 -14.37
N ASP A 257 4.31 -1.92 -15.54
CA ASP A 257 4.25 -1.22 -16.84
C ASP A 257 5.04 0.10 -16.88
N ASN A 258 6.20 0.16 -16.21
CA ASN A 258 7.19 1.24 -16.42
C ASN A 258 7.66 1.33 -17.89
N GLU A 259 7.44 0.27 -18.69
CA GLU A 259 7.70 0.28 -20.13
C GLU A 259 6.56 0.93 -20.94
N HIS A 260 5.44 1.28 -20.30
CA HIS A 260 4.29 1.99 -20.86
C HIS A 260 3.62 1.28 -22.06
N LYS A 261 3.41 -0.03 -21.95
CA LYS A 261 2.81 -0.85 -23.02
C LYS A 261 1.29 -0.89 -22.98
N VAL A 262 0.69 -1.00 -21.80
CA VAL A 262 -0.75 -1.33 -21.68
C VAL A 262 -1.52 -0.33 -20.85
N LEU A 263 -0.91 0.39 -19.91
CA LEU A 263 -1.62 1.37 -19.10
C LEU A 263 -2.13 2.52 -19.98
N PRO A 264 -3.40 2.95 -19.81
CA PRO A 264 -4.02 4.00 -20.61
C PRO A 264 -3.57 5.38 -20.11
N ARG A 265 -2.27 5.67 -20.24
CA ARG A 265 -1.68 6.93 -19.80
C ARG A 265 -2.23 8.09 -20.61
N THR A 266 -2.76 9.09 -19.92
CA THR A 266 -3.19 10.37 -20.49
C THR A 266 -2.01 11.35 -20.54
N PRO A 267 -2.13 12.48 -21.27
CA PRO A 267 -1.14 13.56 -21.19
C PRO A 267 -0.86 14.04 -19.76
N TYR A 268 -1.85 14.01 -18.88
CA TYR A 268 -1.70 14.40 -17.47
C TYR A 268 -0.83 13.41 -16.68
N ASP A 269 -1.00 12.10 -16.93
CA ASP A 269 -0.15 11.06 -16.31
C ASP A 269 1.29 11.14 -16.83
N ILE A 270 1.50 11.66 -18.04
CA ILE A 270 2.83 11.90 -18.62
C ILE A 270 3.51 13.08 -17.92
N ILE A 271 2.79 14.18 -17.70
CA ILE A 271 3.31 15.35 -16.97
C ILE A 271 3.69 14.96 -15.54
N ILE A 272 2.79 14.28 -14.82
CA ILE A 272 3.06 13.81 -13.44
C ILE A 272 4.33 12.98 -13.37
N ASP A 273 4.52 12.07 -14.32
CA ASP A 273 5.69 11.21 -14.36
C ASP A 273 6.98 12.00 -14.64
N GLN A 274 6.95 12.89 -15.65
CA GLN A 274 8.09 13.74 -16.03
C GLN A 274 8.54 14.68 -14.91
N ASP A 275 7.58 15.24 -14.17
CA ASP A 275 7.85 16.18 -13.08
C ASP A 275 8.08 15.49 -11.72
N SER A 276 7.88 14.17 -11.65
CA SER A 276 8.12 13.41 -10.42
C SER A 276 9.62 13.31 -10.10
N PRO A 277 9.99 13.03 -8.84
CA PRO A 277 11.39 12.80 -8.47
C PRO A 277 12.07 11.65 -9.21
N ARG A 278 11.29 10.72 -9.80
CA ARG A 278 11.79 9.56 -10.56
C ARG A 278 10.95 9.35 -11.81
N PRO A 279 11.22 10.09 -12.89
CA PRO A 279 10.56 9.88 -14.17
C PRO A 279 10.80 8.47 -14.71
N GLY A 280 9.75 7.85 -15.27
CA GLY A 280 9.77 6.49 -15.81
C GLY A 280 9.73 5.38 -14.77
N GLN A 281 9.52 5.69 -13.48
CA GLN A 281 9.31 4.70 -12.41
C GLN A 281 7.91 4.82 -11.82
N GLN A 282 7.44 3.74 -11.18
CA GLN A 282 6.17 3.70 -10.46
C GLN A 282 4.96 4.04 -11.36
N ALA A 283 4.97 3.59 -12.62
CA ALA A 283 3.95 3.94 -13.60
C ALA A 283 2.53 3.56 -13.15
N PHE A 284 2.34 2.35 -12.62
CA PHE A 284 1.04 1.92 -12.10
C PHE A 284 0.61 2.71 -10.86
N GLU A 285 1.52 2.93 -9.91
CA GLU A 285 1.24 3.70 -8.69
C GLU A 285 0.81 5.13 -9.01
N LYS A 286 1.48 5.80 -9.94
CA LYS A 286 1.14 7.16 -10.40
C LYS A 286 -0.28 7.27 -10.96
N MET A 287 -0.86 6.18 -11.43
CA MET A 287 -2.21 6.17 -11.99
C MET A 287 -3.32 5.87 -10.97
N ILE A 288 -3.00 5.27 -9.81
CA ILE A 288 -4.02 4.76 -8.87
C ILE A 288 -3.88 5.27 -7.44
N ALA A 289 -2.68 5.70 -7.02
CA ALA A 289 -2.43 6.04 -5.63
C ALA A 289 -2.93 7.45 -5.28
N GLY A 290 -3.37 7.62 -4.04
CA GLY A 290 -4.01 8.84 -3.54
C GLY A 290 -3.13 10.09 -3.65
N LEU A 291 -1.80 9.93 -3.66
CA LEU A 291 -0.87 11.05 -3.88
C LEU A 291 -1.10 11.75 -5.22
N TYR A 292 -1.51 11.01 -6.25
CA TYR A 292 -1.56 11.52 -7.62
C TYR A 292 -2.98 11.85 -8.11
N LEU A 293 -4.03 11.35 -7.44
CA LEU A 293 -5.42 11.60 -7.86
C LEU A 293 -5.76 13.10 -7.87
N GLY A 294 -5.35 13.81 -6.81
CA GLY A 294 -5.49 15.27 -6.73
C GLY A 294 -4.71 16.02 -7.80
N GLU A 295 -3.53 15.53 -8.16
CA GLU A 295 -2.68 16.16 -9.17
C GLU A 295 -3.20 15.95 -10.59
N ILE A 296 -3.74 14.76 -10.90
CA ILE A 296 -4.43 14.50 -12.18
C ILE A 296 -5.60 15.47 -12.33
N PHE A 297 -6.43 15.57 -11.29
CA PHE A 297 -7.57 16.48 -11.26
C PHE A 297 -7.14 17.93 -11.48
N ARG A 298 -6.12 18.39 -10.73
CA ARG A 298 -5.56 19.74 -10.86
C ARG A 298 -5.06 20.03 -12.27
N LEU A 299 -4.29 19.12 -12.87
CA LEU A 299 -3.74 19.28 -14.22
C LEU A 299 -4.84 19.39 -15.27
N VAL A 300 -5.90 18.58 -15.17
CA VAL A 300 -7.06 18.70 -16.04
C VAL A 300 -7.72 20.07 -15.91
N LEU A 301 -7.97 20.55 -14.68
CA LEU A 301 -8.58 21.87 -14.48
C LEU A 301 -7.73 23.02 -15.07
N VAL A 302 -6.41 22.95 -14.92
CA VAL A 302 -5.50 23.93 -15.52
C VAL A 302 -5.54 23.85 -17.05
N ASP A 303 -5.46 22.65 -17.63
CA ASP A 303 -5.51 22.48 -19.09
C ASP A 303 -6.83 22.98 -19.68
N VAL A 304 -7.95 22.70 -19.02
CA VAL A 304 -9.28 23.15 -19.46
C VAL A 304 -9.41 24.67 -19.38
N HIS A 305 -8.90 25.30 -18.32
CA HIS A 305 -8.90 26.76 -18.20
C HIS A 305 -8.00 27.46 -19.23
N GLU A 306 -6.81 26.92 -19.48
CA GLU A 306 -5.77 27.62 -20.26
C GLU A 306 -5.76 27.28 -21.75
N ASN A 307 -6.09 26.04 -22.11
CA ASN A 307 -5.81 25.51 -23.45
C ASN A 307 -7.05 25.00 -24.20
N LYS A 308 -8.20 24.80 -23.53
CA LYS A 308 -9.43 24.33 -24.18
C LYS A 308 -10.34 25.50 -24.55
N PRO A 309 -11.20 25.34 -25.57
CA PRO A 309 -12.19 26.35 -25.94
C PRO A 309 -13.40 26.34 -25.00
N VAL A 310 -13.15 26.40 -23.68
CA VAL A 310 -14.14 26.35 -22.60
C VAL A 310 -13.88 27.52 -21.66
N ASP A 311 -14.91 28.30 -21.34
CA ASP A 311 -14.82 29.45 -20.42
C ASP A 311 -14.78 29.02 -18.92
N LEU A 312 -13.96 28.02 -18.57
CA LEU A 312 -13.82 27.55 -17.18
C LEU A 312 -13.12 28.62 -16.33
N PHE A 313 -13.66 28.96 -15.16
CA PHE A 313 -13.15 29.97 -14.22
C PHE A 313 -12.84 31.33 -14.84
N LYS A 314 -13.62 31.72 -15.86
CA LYS A 314 -13.37 32.92 -16.66
C LYS A 314 -13.23 34.17 -15.79
N GLY A 315 -12.11 34.87 -15.94
CA GLY A 315 -11.82 36.13 -15.23
C GLY A 315 -11.41 35.97 -13.76
N GLN A 316 -11.17 34.73 -13.29
CA GLN A 316 -10.69 34.46 -11.93
C GLN A 316 -9.19 34.19 -11.89
N ASP A 317 -8.56 34.41 -10.74
CA ASP A 317 -7.14 34.12 -10.53
C ASP A 317 -6.93 32.66 -10.12
N ILE A 318 -6.41 31.84 -11.04
CA ILE A 318 -6.12 30.42 -10.79
C ILE A 318 -4.71 30.16 -10.27
N SER A 319 -3.98 31.18 -9.78
CA SER A 319 -2.58 31.02 -9.32
C SER A 319 -2.42 29.95 -8.23
N ALA A 320 -3.39 29.80 -7.33
CA ALA A 320 -3.39 28.73 -6.33
C ALA A 320 -3.48 27.33 -6.96
N LEU A 321 -4.30 27.18 -8.01
CA LEU A 321 -4.50 25.93 -8.75
C LEU A 321 -3.29 25.53 -9.61
N ARG A 322 -2.48 26.50 -10.05
CA ARG A 322 -1.23 26.23 -10.81
C ARG A 322 -0.13 25.58 -9.97
N LYS A 323 -0.19 25.70 -8.64
CA LYS A 323 0.81 25.09 -7.75
C LYS A 323 0.65 23.56 -7.78
N ALA A 324 1.69 22.85 -8.22
CA ALA A 324 1.73 21.39 -8.23
C ALA A 324 1.45 20.82 -6.83
N TYR A 325 0.70 19.72 -6.79
CA TYR A 325 0.26 19.03 -5.57
C TYR A 325 -0.48 19.94 -4.57
N SER A 326 -1.12 21.02 -5.04
CA SER A 326 -1.98 21.88 -4.21
C SER A 326 -3.29 21.20 -3.79
N LEU A 327 -3.71 20.19 -4.54
CA LEU A 327 -4.88 19.36 -4.31
C LEU A 327 -4.45 17.92 -4.05
N ASP A 328 -5.04 17.29 -3.04
CA ASP A 328 -4.83 15.88 -2.71
C ASP A 328 -6.12 15.06 -2.95
N SER A 329 -6.07 13.75 -2.76
CA SER A 329 -7.25 12.89 -2.95
C SER A 329 -8.43 13.20 -2.02
N SER A 330 -8.20 13.84 -0.87
CA SER A 330 -9.29 14.23 0.04
C SER A 330 -10.13 15.36 -0.51
N PHE A 331 -9.53 16.22 -1.36
CA PHE A 331 -10.27 17.25 -2.10
C PHE A 331 -11.31 16.61 -3.03
N LEU A 332 -10.95 15.56 -3.75
CA LEU A 332 -11.86 14.83 -4.64
C LEU A 332 -12.91 14.05 -3.83
N SER A 333 -12.51 13.43 -2.72
CA SER A 333 -13.43 12.76 -1.79
C SER A 333 -14.55 13.70 -1.36
N ALA A 334 -14.20 14.89 -0.88
CA ALA A 334 -15.16 15.89 -0.43
C ALA A 334 -16.11 16.35 -1.56
N ILE A 335 -15.62 16.47 -2.80
CA ILE A 335 -16.46 16.77 -3.97
C ILE A 335 -17.48 15.66 -4.22
N GLU A 336 -17.06 14.38 -4.15
CA GLU A 336 -17.95 13.24 -4.37
C GLU A 336 -18.92 13.00 -3.21
N GLU A 337 -18.56 13.42 -2.00
CA GLU A 337 -19.40 13.32 -0.79
C GLU A 337 -20.42 14.45 -0.67
N ASP A 338 -20.28 15.55 -1.42
CA ASP A 338 -21.23 16.67 -1.40
C ASP A 338 -22.66 16.16 -1.63
N PRO A 339 -23.54 16.23 -0.61
CA PRO A 339 -24.86 15.63 -0.65
C PRO A 339 -25.89 16.58 -1.29
N PHE A 340 -25.53 17.84 -1.53
CA PHE A 340 -26.48 18.85 -1.95
C PHE A 340 -26.60 18.90 -3.46
N GLU A 341 -27.84 18.95 -3.95
CA GLU A 341 -28.09 19.07 -5.39
C GLU A 341 -27.39 20.30 -5.97
N ASN A 342 -27.32 21.41 -5.22
CA ASN A 342 -26.68 22.66 -5.65
C ASN A 342 -25.13 22.64 -5.55
N LEU A 343 -24.52 21.57 -5.01
CA LEU A 343 -23.08 21.41 -4.80
C LEU A 343 -22.45 22.52 -3.95
N SER A 344 -23.13 22.91 -2.86
CA SER A 344 -22.68 24.02 -2.01
C SER A 344 -21.42 23.72 -1.21
N GLU A 345 -21.20 22.47 -0.78
CA GLU A 345 -19.97 22.13 -0.06
C GLU A 345 -18.76 22.14 -0.99
N THR A 346 -18.95 21.69 -2.24
CA THR A 346 -17.97 21.81 -3.31
C THR A 346 -17.64 23.28 -3.57
N GLN A 347 -18.66 24.15 -3.62
CA GLN A 347 -18.46 25.59 -3.77
C GLN A 347 -17.61 26.18 -2.64
N ASP A 348 -17.94 25.89 -1.39
CA ASP A 348 -17.19 26.36 -0.21
C ASP A 348 -15.76 25.84 -0.20
N LEU A 349 -15.55 24.58 -0.61
CA LEU A 349 -14.24 23.94 -0.72
C LEU A 349 -13.34 24.66 -1.74
N PHE A 350 -13.85 24.99 -2.93
CA PHE A 350 -13.10 25.73 -3.95
C PHE A 350 -12.78 27.16 -3.50
N VAL A 351 -13.71 27.85 -2.82
CA VAL A 351 -13.46 29.19 -2.28
C VAL A 351 -12.39 29.13 -1.19
N ALA A 352 -12.53 28.22 -0.23
CA ALA A 352 -11.62 28.13 0.91
C ALA A 352 -10.19 27.73 0.50
N LYS A 353 -10.04 26.81 -0.47
CA LYS A 353 -8.74 26.26 -0.87
C LYS A 353 -8.08 27.05 -2.00
N LEU A 354 -8.86 27.51 -2.97
CA LEU A 354 -8.35 28.09 -4.22
C LEU A 354 -8.79 29.53 -4.47
N ASN A 355 -9.69 30.07 -3.64
CA ASN A 355 -10.32 31.38 -3.85
C ASN A 355 -11.05 31.48 -5.21
N LEU A 356 -11.66 30.38 -5.66
CA LEU A 356 -12.43 30.30 -6.89
C LEU A 356 -13.94 30.20 -6.58
N ASN A 357 -14.72 31.09 -7.18
CA ASN A 357 -16.18 31.08 -7.12
C ASN A 357 -16.73 30.41 -8.37
N LEU A 358 -17.36 29.24 -8.22
CA LEU A 358 -17.79 28.45 -9.36
C LEU A 358 -19.24 28.78 -9.69
N ASN A 359 -19.56 28.81 -10.97
CA ASN A 359 -20.95 28.77 -11.41
C ASN A 359 -21.46 27.33 -11.40
N ARG A 360 -22.77 27.17 -11.61
CA ARG A 360 -23.44 25.88 -11.55
C ARG A 360 -22.84 24.83 -12.51
N ALA A 361 -22.52 25.23 -13.73
CA ALA A 361 -21.99 24.32 -14.74
C ALA A 361 -20.56 23.87 -14.39
N GLU A 362 -19.75 24.78 -13.82
CA GLU A 362 -18.41 24.46 -13.33
C GLU A 362 -18.46 23.49 -12.15
N LEU A 363 -19.40 23.67 -11.21
CA LEU A 363 -19.62 22.73 -10.10
C LEU A 363 -19.96 21.32 -10.61
N GLU A 364 -20.88 21.22 -11.58
CA GLU A 364 -21.24 19.94 -12.20
C GLU A 364 -20.06 19.31 -12.95
N PHE A 365 -19.23 20.12 -13.63
CA PHE A 365 -18.02 19.66 -14.30
C PHE A 365 -16.98 19.11 -13.34
N VAL A 366 -16.64 19.84 -12.27
CA VAL A 366 -15.63 19.40 -11.30
C VAL A 366 -16.08 18.15 -10.55
N ARG A 367 -17.38 18.01 -10.26
CA ARG A 367 -17.97 16.78 -9.73
C ARG A 367 -17.77 15.62 -10.67
N ARG A 368 -18.11 15.79 -11.95
CA ARG A 368 -17.95 14.74 -12.96
C ARG A 368 -16.49 14.32 -13.14
N LEU A 369 -15.56 15.27 -13.13
CA LEU A 369 -14.13 15.00 -13.23
C LEU A 369 -13.61 14.19 -12.03
N ALA A 370 -14.03 14.53 -10.81
CA ALA A 370 -13.65 13.79 -9.60
C ALA A 370 -14.09 12.32 -9.70
N GLU A 371 -15.35 12.08 -10.11
CA GLU A 371 -15.90 10.75 -10.33
C GLU A 371 -15.10 9.95 -11.38
N LEU A 372 -14.68 10.59 -12.48
CA LEU A 372 -13.89 9.94 -13.53
C LEU A 372 -12.52 9.51 -13.02
N VAL A 373 -11.82 10.40 -12.29
CA VAL A 373 -10.49 10.11 -11.71
C VAL A 373 -10.60 8.97 -10.69
N GLY A 374 -11.55 9.05 -9.75
CA GLY A 374 -11.79 8.01 -8.74
C GLY A 374 -12.18 6.66 -9.35
N THR A 375 -13.06 6.68 -10.36
CA THR A 375 -13.48 5.47 -11.10
C THR A 375 -12.31 4.84 -11.84
N ARG A 376 -11.48 5.63 -12.52
CA ARG A 376 -10.29 5.13 -13.21
C ARG A 376 -9.34 4.44 -12.22
N ALA A 377 -9.05 5.07 -11.08
CA ALA A 377 -8.15 4.54 -10.07
C ALA A 377 -8.65 3.20 -9.50
N ALA A 378 -9.94 3.11 -9.13
CA ALA A 378 -10.54 1.88 -8.61
C ALA A 378 -10.51 0.73 -9.64
N ARG A 379 -10.85 1.04 -10.91
CA ARG A 379 -10.86 0.05 -12.00
C ARG A 379 -9.47 -0.49 -12.31
N LEU A 380 -8.46 0.38 -12.36
CA LEU A 380 -7.07 -0.05 -12.57
C LEU A 380 -6.52 -0.84 -11.37
N SER A 381 -6.88 -0.46 -10.13
CA SER A 381 -6.51 -1.19 -8.91
C SER A 381 -7.01 -2.64 -8.94
N ALA A 382 -8.23 -2.87 -9.46
CA ALA A 382 -8.80 -4.20 -9.62
C ALA A 382 -8.02 -5.10 -10.59
N CYS A 383 -7.30 -4.54 -11.57
CA CYS A 383 -6.47 -5.33 -12.50
C CYS A 383 -5.35 -6.07 -11.77
N GLY A 384 -4.69 -5.43 -10.80
CA GLY A 384 -3.62 -6.07 -10.02
C GLY A 384 -4.15 -7.25 -9.19
N VAL A 385 -5.27 -7.04 -8.51
CA VAL A 385 -5.95 -8.09 -7.72
C VAL A 385 -6.36 -9.26 -8.63
N ALA A 386 -7.06 -8.97 -9.74
CA ALA A 386 -7.49 -9.99 -10.69
C ALA A 386 -6.30 -10.74 -11.32
N ALA A 387 -5.16 -10.08 -11.52
CA ALA A 387 -3.96 -10.71 -12.05
C ALA A 387 -3.38 -11.74 -11.07
N ILE A 388 -3.30 -11.41 -9.77
CA ILE A 388 -2.87 -12.37 -8.75
C ILE A 388 -3.85 -13.55 -8.67
N CYS A 389 -5.17 -13.28 -8.67
CA CYS A 389 -6.18 -14.35 -8.64
C CYS A 389 -6.07 -15.26 -9.87
N LYS A 390 -5.90 -14.70 -11.07
CA LYS A 390 -5.68 -15.47 -12.31
C LYS A 390 -4.40 -16.31 -12.24
N LYS A 391 -3.29 -15.71 -11.82
CA LYS A 391 -1.99 -16.38 -11.72
C LYS A 391 -2.05 -17.58 -10.75
N LYS A 392 -2.70 -17.41 -9.61
CA LYS A 392 -2.85 -18.46 -8.59
C LYS A 392 -4.07 -19.36 -8.77
N ASN A 393 -4.87 -19.11 -9.81
CA ASN A 393 -6.13 -19.82 -10.06
C ASN A 393 -7.08 -19.78 -8.84
N TYR A 394 -7.19 -18.62 -8.19
CA TYR A 394 -8.17 -18.40 -7.13
C TYR A 394 -9.55 -18.16 -7.74
N GLU A 395 -10.43 -19.16 -7.62
CA GLU A 395 -11.84 -19.03 -7.97
C GLU A 395 -12.61 -18.24 -6.92
N THR A 396 -12.26 -18.44 -5.64
CA THR A 396 -12.78 -17.67 -4.52
C THR A 396 -11.68 -17.32 -3.52
N CYS A 397 -11.65 -16.07 -3.06
CA CYS A 397 -10.81 -15.63 -1.94
C CYS A 397 -11.22 -14.24 -1.46
N HIS A 398 -10.81 -13.89 -0.24
CA HIS A 398 -10.87 -12.51 0.22
C HIS A 398 -9.52 -11.83 0.03
N VAL A 399 -9.57 -10.51 -0.13
CA VAL A 399 -8.42 -9.62 -0.30
C VAL A 399 -8.49 -8.58 0.80
N GLY A 400 -7.52 -8.59 1.70
CA GLY A 400 -7.43 -7.60 2.77
C GLY A 400 -6.79 -6.34 2.22
N ALA A 401 -7.53 -5.25 2.13
CA ALA A 401 -7.04 -3.96 1.69
C ALA A 401 -7.02 -2.93 2.83
N ASP A 402 -5.90 -2.22 2.95
CA ASP A 402 -5.75 -1.03 3.79
C ASP A 402 -5.31 0.18 2.96
N GLY A 403 -5.27 1.35 3.57
CA GLY A 403 -4.86 2.60 2.96
C GLY A 403 -6.00 3.60 2.83
N SER A 404 -5.64 4.88 2.80
CA SER A 404 -6.60 5.98 2.83
C SER A 404 -7.56 5.99 1.64
N VAL A 405 -7.13 5.56 0.45
CA VAL A 405 -7.99 5.52 -0.73
C VAL A 405 -9.05 4.44 -0.56
N PHE A 406 -8.67 3.21 -0.21
CA PHE A 406 -9.64 2.13 -0.02
C PHE A 406 -10.62 2.39 1.14
N ASN A 407 -10.13 2.95 2.24
CA ASN A 407 -10.93 3.13 3.44
C ASN A 407 -11.83 4.38 3.41
N LYS A 408 -11.44 5.42 2.68
CA LYS A 408 -12.09 6.74 2.76
C LYS A 408 -12.58 7.29 1.43
N TYR A 409 -12.03 6.83 0.29
CA TYR A 409 -12.43 7.41 -0.99
C TYR A 409 -13.84 6.89 -1.39
N PRO A 410 -14.80 7.79 -1.72
CA PRO A 410 -16.18 7.43 -1.98
C PRO A 410 -16.31 6.47 -3.15
N HIS A 411 -17.18 5.46 -2.98
CA HIS A 411 -17.52 4.47 -3.99
C HIS A 411 -16.34 3.61 -4.51
N PHE A 412 -15.15 3.71 -3.91
CA PHE A 412 -13.95 3.03 -4.42
C PHE A 412 -14.11 1.50 -4.39
N LYS A 413 -14.74 0.97 -3.33
CA LYS A 413 -15.00 -0.46 -3.13
C LYS A 413 -15.97 -0.99 -4.18
N GLU A 414 -17.06 -0.28 -4.40
CA GLU A 414 -18.12 -0.63 -5.35
C GLU A 414 -17.61 -0.58 -6.80
N ARG A 415 -16.84 0.46 -7.14
CA ARG A 415 -16.18 0.61 -8.45
C ARG A 415 -15.16 -0.51 -8.69
N GLY A 416 -14.39 -0.87 -7.68
CA GLY A 416 -13.44 -2.00 -7.73
C GLY A 416 -14.12 -3.35 -7.91
N ALA A 417 -15.20 -3.61 -7.15
CA ALA A 417 -15.98 -4.84 -7.26
C ALA A 417 -16.64 -4.99 -8.65
N LEU A 418 -17.18 -3.90 -9.21
CA LEU A 418 -17.70 -3.90 -10.58
C LEU A 418 -16.59 -4.21 -11.60
N ALA A 419 -15.41 -3.61 -11.44
CA ALA A 419 -14.27 -3.87 -12.31
C ALA A 419 -13.82 -5.34 -12.25
N LEU A 420 -13.74 -5.93 -11.05
CA LEU A 420 -13.41 -7.36 -10.88
C LEU A 420 -14.42 -8.26 -11.60
N ARG A 421 -15.72 -7.97 -11.47
CA ARG A 421 -16.80 -8.69 -12.17
C ARG A 421 -16.61 -8.66 -13.68
N GLU A 422 -16.29 -7.49 -14.24
CA GLU A 422 -16.04 -7.33 -15.67
C GLU A 422 -14.76 -8.04 -16.15
N ILE A 423 -13.69 -8.01 -15.35
CA ILE A 423 -12.39 -8.62 -15.69
C ILE A 423 -12.51 -10.15 -15.69
N LEU A 424 -13.22 -10.71 -14.72
CA LEU A 424 -13.32 -12.15 -14.44
C LEU A 424 -14.60 -12.80 -15.00
N ASP A 425 -15.38 -12.04 -15.78
CA ASP A 425 -16.56 -12.53 -16.51
C ASP A 425 -17.63 -13.18 -15.61
N TRP A 426 -17.83 -12.63 -14.42
CA TRP A 426 -18.87 -13.14 -13.53
C TRP A 426 -20.26 -12.61 -13.93
N PRO A 427 -21.31 -13.42 -13.74
CA PRO A 427 -22.68 -12.96 -13.96
C PRO A 427 -23.03 -11.81 -12.99
N GLU A 428 -24.04 -11.03 -13.36
CA GLU A 428 -24.63 -10.07 -12.41
C GLU A 428 -25.12 -10.79 -11.15
N LYS A 429 -24.95 -10.12 -10.01
CA LYS A 429 -25.45 -10.64 -8.73
C LYS A 429 -26.97 -10.80 -8.81
N LYS A 430 -27.48 -11.90 -8.27
CA LYS A 430 -28.92 -12.11 -8.15
C LYS A 430 -29.49 -11.19 -7.08
N ASN A 431 -28.79 -11.05 -5.95
CA ASN A 431 -29.09 -10.06 -4.92
C ASN A 431 -27.90 -9.11 -4.72
N PRO A 432 -28.11 -7.80 -4.52
CA PRO A 432 -27.03 -6.85 -4.24
C PRO A 432 -26.15 -7.21 -3.03
N THR A 433 -26.66 -7.99 -2.09
CA THR A 433 -25.99 -8.43 -0.86
C THR A 433 -25.22 -9.74 -0.99
N ASP A 434 -25.31 -10.43 -2.14
CA ASP A 434 -24.56 -11.66 -2.36
C ASP A 434 -23.06 -11.35 -2.40
N GLU A 435 -22.22 -12.25 -1.87
CA GLU A 435 -20.76 -12.10 -1.95
C GLU A 435 -20.30 -12.28 -3.41
N ASP A 436 -19.36 -11.45 -3.88
CA ASP A 436 -18.63 -11.75 -5.12
C ASP A 436 -17.63 -12.89 -4.86
N PRO A 437 -17.26 -13.71 -5.87
CA PRO A 437 -16.26 -14.76 -5.69
C PRO A 437 -14.92 -14.26 -5.13
N ILE A 438 -14.48 -13.06 -5.56
CA ILE A 438 -13.35 -12.35 -4.95
C ILE A 438 -13.85 -11.05 -4.35
N GLU A 439 -13.66 -10.89 -3.04
CA GLU A 439 -14.06 -9.69 -2.32
C GLU A 439 -12.85 -8.93 -1.79
N ILE A 440 -12.83 -7.62 -1.98
CA ILE A 440 -11.86 -6.73 -1.35
C ILE A 440 -12.50 -6.15 -0.09
N LEU A 441 -11.96 -6.51 1.06
CA LEU A 441 -12.47 -6.16 2.38
C LEU A 441 -11.45 -5.29 3.13
N ALA A 442 -11.88 -4.63 4.20
CA ALA A 442 -10.96 -3.92 5.08
C ALA A 442 -10.01 -4.92 5.74
N ALA A 443 -8.72 -4.61 5.73
CA ALA A 443 -7.71 -5.43 6.38
C ALA A 443 -7.60 -5.17 7.88
N GLU A 444 -7.00 -6.12 8.58
CA GLU A 444 -6.47 -5.94 9.93
C GLU A 444 -5.19 -5.10 9.95
N ASP A 445 -4.73 -4.70 11.13
CA ASP A 445 -3.49 -3.94 11.32
C ASP A 445 -2.25 -4.74 10.89
N GLY A 446 -1.83 -4.55 9.65
CA GLY A 446 -0.68 -5.26 9.08
C GLY A 446 0.66 -4.92 9.70
N SER A 447 0.87 -3.65 10.05
CA SER A 447 2.17 -3.17 10.54
C SER A 447 2.39 -3.45 12.03
N GLY A 448 1.33 -3.64 12.80
CA GLY A 448 1.37 -4.12 14.19
C GLY A 448 1.14 -5.63 14.28
N VAL A 449 -0.11 -6.06 14.15
CA VAL A 449 -0.53 -7.47 14.32
C VAL A 449 0.16 -8.40 13.33
N GLY A 450 0.27 -7.97 12.07
CA GLY A 450 0.95 -8.76 11.04
C GLY A 450 2.42 -9.00 11.33
N ALA A 451 3.14 -8.00 11.87
CA ALA A 451 4.54 -8.14 12.27
C ALA A 451 4.74 -9.12 13.42
N ALA A 452 3.86 -9.05 14.43
CA ALA A 452 3.85 -10.00 15.55
C ALA A 452 3.56 -11.42 15.09
N LEU A 453 2.55 -11.62 14.23
CA LEU A 453 2.22 -12.94 13.68
C LEU A 453 3.36 -13.50 12.82
N ILE A 454 4.01 -12.68 11.99
CA ILE A 454 5.15 -13.13 11.20
C ILE A 454 6.32 -13.52 12.12
N ALA A 455 6.57 -12.78 13.19
CA ALA A 455 7.55 -13.17 14.20
C ALA A 455 7.19 -14.53 14.85
N ALA A 456 5.92 -14.74 15.21
CA ALA A 456 5.42 -16.00 15.76
C ALA A 456 5.59 -17.18 14.79
N LEU A 457 5.18 -17.02 13.54
CA LEU A 457 5.32 -18.03 12.49
C LEU A 457 6.80 -18.37 12.23
N THR A 458 7.67 -17.37 12.24
CA THR A 458 9.12 -17.55 12.06
C THR A 458 9.72 -18.35 13.21
N LEU A 459 9.39 -18.01 14.45
CA LEU A 459 9.86 -18.73 15.63
C LEU A 459 9.36 -20.17 15.67
N LYS A 460 8.07 -20.40 15.42
CA LYS A 460 7.46 -21.74 15.31
C LYS A 460 8.20 -22.60 14.27
N ARG A 461 8.50 -22.02 13.10
CA ARG A 461 9.23 -22.69 12.01
C ARG A 461 10.66 -23.07 12.41
N VAL A 462 11.38 -22.16 13.07
CA VAL A 462 12.76 -22.42 13.53
C VAL A 462 12.78 -23.48 14.64
N GLN A 463 11.85 -23.43 15.59
CA GLN A 463 11.70 -24.45 16.65
C GLN A 463 11.41 -25.85 16.09
N GLN A 464 10.73 -25.92 14.93
CA GLN A 464 10.50 -27.17 14.19
C GLN A 464 11.73 -27.64 13.37
N GLY A 465 12.84 -26.91 13.43
CA GLY A 465 14.11 -27.25 12.77
C GLY A 465 14.28 -26.69 11.36
N ASN A 466 13.31 -25.92 10.85
CA ASN A 466 13.43 -25.29 9.53
C ASN A 466 14.03 -23.87 9.66
N VAL A 467 15.31 -23.73 9.35
CA VAL A 467 16.06 -22.46 9.38
C VAL A 467 16.26 -21.81 8.02
N ALA A 468 15.53 -22.24 6.98
CA ALA A 468 15.64 -21.64 5.65
C ALA A 468 15.35 -20.12 5.70
N GLY A 469 16.16 -19.32 5.02
CA GLY A 469 15.97 -17.86 5.01
C GLY A 469 16.21 -17.16 6.35
N ILE A 470 16.97 -17.77 7.27
CA ILE A 470 17.44 -17.12 8.51
C ILE A 470 18.93 -16.80 8.36
N LEU A 471 19.32 -15.54 8.51
CA LEU A 471 20.72 -15.11 8.47
C LEU A 471 21.45 -15.42 9.79
N HIS A 472 20.79 -15.22 10.93
CA HIS A 472 21.38 -15.44 12.26
C HIS A 472 20.58 -16.46 13.09
N PRO A 473 20.73 -17.78 12.86
CA PRO A 473 19.95 -18.81 13.57
C PRO A 473 20.08 -18.80 15.10
N ASP A 474 21.22 -18.33 15.62
CA ASP A 474 21.45 -18.21 17.07
C ASP A 474 20.52 -17.20 17.76
N ASN A 475 19.87 -16.32 16.97
CA ASN A 475 18.90 -15.36 17.48
C ASN A 475 17.54 -15.98 17.82
N PHE A 476 17.30 -17.23 17.43
CA PHE A 476 16.01 -17.93 17.51
C PHE A 476 16.06 -19.16 18.44
N LYS A 477 17.17 -19.34 19.18
CA LYS A 477 17.40 -20.45 20.12
C LYS A 477 16.90 -20.16 21.52
#